data_AF-A0A5R8M5J9-F1
#
_entry.id   AF-A0A5R8M5J9-F1
#
_cell.length_a   1.000
_cell.length_b   1.000
_cell.length_c   1.000
_cell.angle_alpha   90.00
_cell.angle_beta   90.00
_cell.angle_gamma   90.00
#
_symmetry.space_group_name_H-M   'P 1'
#
loop_
_entity.id
_entity.type
_entity.pdbx_description
1 polymer ?
#
loop_
_entity_poly.entity_id
_entity_poly.type
_entity_poly.pdbx_seq_one_letter_code
_entity_poly.pdbx_strand_id
1 'polypeptide(L)' 'MEIKELGQKLNKMYSEAPKGEMVAMIHLFGVKYANEIKKGKFSKYEIAKAANIPVSYAVEINKGVKLSRYVKAI' A
#
# COMPACT_ATOMS: atom_id res chain seq x y z
N MET A 1 -9.81 -7.54 -6.05
CA MET A 1 -8.52 -7.03 -6.52
C MET A 1 -7.50 -8.12 -6.32
N GLU A 2 -6.80 -8.50 -7.38
CA GLU A 2 -5.73 -9.50 -7.30
C GLU A 2 -4.42 -8.86 -6.80
N ILE A 3 -3.46 -9.69 -6.39
CA ILE A 3 -2.14 -9.22 -5.93
C ILE A 3 -1.43 -8.35 -6.98
N LYS A 4 -1.59 -8.68 -8.27
CA LYS A 4 -0.98 -7.94 -9.39
C LYS A 4 -1.50 -6.51 -9.45
N GLU A 5 -2.81 -6.31 -9.29
CA GLU A 5 -3.44 -4.99 -9.33
C GLU A 5 -3.06 -4.14 -8.11
N LEU A 6 -3.01 -4.74 -6.91
CA LEU A 6 -2.52 -4.06 -5.70
C LEU A 6 -1.04 -3.66 -5.86
N GLY A 7 -0.22 -4.56 -6.41
CA GLY A 7 1.19 -4.29 -6.70
C GLY A 7 1.37 -3.13 -7.67
N GLN A 8 0.63 -3.11 -8.79
CA GLN A 8 0.66 -2.03 -9.77
C GLN A 8 0.25 -0.68 -9.16
N LYS A 9 -0.82 -0.66 -8.37
CA LYS A 9 -1.30 0.56 -7.70
C LYS A 9 -0.28 1.09 -6.69
N LEU A 10 0.32 0.21 -5.88
CA LEU A 10 1.36 0.59 -4.93
C LEU A 10 2.60 1.10 -5.65
N ASN A 11 3.06 0.41 -6.71
CA ASN A 11 4.21 0.83 -7.49
C ASN A 11 4.02 2.23 -8.05
N LYS A 12 2.86 2.50 -8.66
CA LYS A 12 2.53 3.83 -9.20
C LYS A 12 2.57 4.91 -8.13
N MET A 13 1.94 4.67 -6.98
CA MET A 13 1.94 5.63 -5.87
C MET A 13 3.33 5.86 -5.27
N TYR A 14 4.20 4.85 -5.32
CA TYR A 14 5.59 4.93 -4.86
C TYR A 14 6.49 5.67 -5.84
N SER A 15 6.39 5.37 -7.15
CA SER A 15 7.28 5.89 -8.19
C SER A 15 6.91 7.31 -8.63
N GLU A 16 5.63 7.66 -8.59
CA GLU A 16 5.13 9.00 -8.89
C GLU A 16 5.00 9.88 -7.63
N ALA A 17 5.48 9.41 -6.47
CA ALA A 17 5.43 10.18 -5.24
C ALA A 17 6.21 11.50 -5.39
N PRO A 18 5.68 12.63 -4.91
CA PRO A 18 6.45 13.85 -4.78
C PRO A 18 7.74 13.63 -3.97
N LYS A 19 8.76 14.45 -4.23
CA LYS A 19 10.05 14.32 -3.53
C LYS A 19 9.85 14.41 -2.01
N GLY A 20 10.26 13.36 -1.30
CA GLY A 20 10.10 13.24 0.15
C GLY A 20 8.79 12.62 0.64
N GLU A 21 7.81 12.40 -0.25
CA GLU A 21 6.46 11.95 0.11
C GLU A 21 6.22 10.45 -0.13
N MET A 22 7.26 9.71 -0.53
CA MET A 22 7.17 8.28 -0.86
C MET A 22 6.49 7.44 0.24
N VAL A 23 6.90 7.64 1.50
CA VAL A 23 6.33 6.89 2.64
C VAL A 23 4.88 7.32 2.93
N ALA A 24 4.58 8.61 2.81
CA ALA A 24 3.22 9.12 2.94
C ALA A 24 2.29 8.52 1.87
N MET A 25 2.78 8.37 0.64
CA MET A 25 2.03 7.72 -0.44
C MET A 25 1.83 6.21 -0.18
N ILE A 26 2.79 5.51 0.42
CA ILE A 26 2.60 4.12 0.87
C ILE A 26 1.53 4.03 1.97
N HIS A 27 1.50 4.97 2.91
CA HIS A 27 0.45 5.05 3.91
C HIS A 27 -0.92 5.33 3.30
N LEU A 28 -1.00 6.30 2.38
CA LEU A 28 -2.21 6.62 1.64
C LEU A 28 -2.72 5.41 0.85
N PHE A 29 -1.82 4.65 0.21
CA PHE A 29 -2.16 3.38 -0.43
C PHE A 29 -2.82 2.41 0.56
N GLY A 30 -2.21 2.23 1.74
CA GLY A 30 -2.73 1.37 2.78
C GLY A 30 -4.10 1.81 3.30
N VAL A 31 -4.36 3.12 3.40
CA VAL A 31 -5.67 3.68 3.76
C VAL A 31 -6.69 3.44 2.64
N LYS A 32 -6.33 3.80 1.40
CA LYS A 32 -7.20 3.80 0.23
C LYS A 32 -7.68 2.40 -0.15
N TYR A 33 -6.81 1.39 -0.06
CA TYR A 33 -7.08 0.02 -0.47
C TYR A 33 -7.22 -0.95 0.71
N ALA A 34 -7.49 -0.43 1.91
CA ALA A 34 -7.52 -1.24 3.12
C ALA A 34 -8.51 -2.41 3.04
N ASN A 35 -9.65 -2.23 2.39
CA ASN A 35 -10.68 -3.26 2.27
C ASN A 35 -10.23 -4.39 1.34
N GLU A 36 -9.64 -4.04 0.20
CA GLU A 36 -9.09 -4.95 -0.78
C GLU A 36 -7.92 -5.75 -0.19
N ILE A 37 -7.03 -5.07 0.55
CA ILE A 37 -5.90 -5.71 1.23
C ILE A 37 -6.38 -6.67 2.33
N LYS A 38 -7.44 -6.33 3.08
CA LYS A 38 -8.00 -7.21 4.12
C LYS A 38 -8.80 -8.38 3.54
N LYS A 39 -9.49 -8.18 2.43
CA LYS A 39 -10.23 -9.25 1.72
C LYS A 39 -9.29 -10.19 0.94
N GLY A 40 -8.15 -9.69 0.49
CA GLY A 40 -7.12 -10.49 -0.16
C GLY A 40 -6.49 -11.51 0.79
N LYS A 41 -6.05 -12.64 0.25
CA LYS A 41 -5.32 -13.68 0.99
C LYS A 41 -3.80 -13.43 1.03
N PHE A 42 -3.37 -12.21 0.70
CA PHE A 42 -1.96 -11.87 0.54
C PHE A 42 -1.44 -11.05 1.72
N SER A 43 -0.21 -11.32 2.12
CA SER A 43 0.53 -10.53 3.10
C SER A 43 0.97 -9.18 2.51
N LYS A 44 1.30 -8.23 3.40
CA LYS A 44 1.82 -6.90 2.99
C LYS A 44 3.21 -7.04 2.36
N TYR A 45 3.95 -8.07 2.75
CA TYR A 45 5.21 -8.46 2.14
C TYR A 45 5.03 -8.86 0.67
N GLU A 46 4.05 -9.73 0.39
CA GLU A 46 3.73 -10.14 -0.98
C GLU A 46 3.26 -8.97 -1.83
N ILE A 47 2.49 -8.03 -1.26
CA ILE A 47 2.07 -6.81 -1.95
C ILE A 47 3.28 -5.92 -2.28
N ALA A 48 4.20 -5.69 -1.33
CA ALA A 48 5.42 -4.92 -1.56
C ALA A 48 6.32 -5.58 -2.64
N LYS A 49 6.44 -6.91 -2.59
CA LYS A 49 7.17 -7.69 -3.59
C LYS A 49 6.53 -7.57 -4.98
N ALA A 50 5.20 -7.70 -5.07
CA ALA A 50 4.46 -7.55 -6.32
C ALA A 50 4.52 -6.12 -6.88
N ALA A 51 4.68 -5.12 -6.02
CA ALA A 51 4.91 -3.72 -6.41
C ALA A 51 6.35 -3.42 -6.82
N ASN A 52 7.27 -4.38 -6.72
CA ASN A 52 8.70 -4.19 -6.98
C ASN A 52 9.29 -3.01 -6.17
N ILE A 53 8.91 -2.89 -4.90
CA ILE A 53 9.47 -1.93 -3.94
C ILE A 53 10.18 -2.67 -2.79
N PRO A 54 11.04 -2.00 -2.00
CA PRO A 54 11.67 -2.63 -0.84
C PRO A 54 10.64 -3.27 0.09
N VAL A 55 10.81 -4.57 0.37
CA VAL A 55 9.88 -5.35 1.21
C VAL A 55 9.80 -4.84 2.65
N SER A 56 10.79 -4.07 3.10
CA SER A 56 10.77 -3.34 4.38
C SER A 56 9.56 -2.41 4.50
N TYR A 57 9.03 -1.91 3.39
CA TYR A 57 7.82 -1.07 3.38
C TYR A 57 6.52 -1.83 3.70
N ALA A 58 6.56 -3.17 3.83
CA ALA A 58 5.41 -3.94 4.32
C ALA A 58 4.87 -3.42 5.67
N VAL A 59 5.76 -2.91 6.52
CA VAL A 59 5.40 -2.28 7.80
C VAL A 59 4.59 -1.00 7.57
N GLU A 60 4.99 -0.17 6.61
CA GLU A 60 4.33 1.10 6.31
C GLU A 60 2.97 0.90 5.60
N ILE A 61 2.86 -0.11 4.74
CA ILE A 61 1.56 -0.56 4.20
C ILE A 61 0.64 -0.97 5.35
N ASN A 62 1.15 -1.77 6.31
CA ASN A 62 0.35 -2.22 7.45
C ASN A 62 -0.11 -1.06 8.35
N LYS A 63 0.74 -0.05 8.58
CA LYS A 63 0.35 1.18 9.29
C LYS A 63 -0.76 1.92 8.55
N GLY A 64 -0.67 2.09 7.23
CA GLY A 64 -1.74 2.68 6.42
C GLY A 64 -3.06 1.90 6.51
N VAL A 65 -2.98 0.57 6.44
CA VAL A 65 -4.17 -0.30 6.61
C VAL A 65 -4.77 -0.17 8.02
N LYS A 66 -3.98 0.03 9.07
CA LYS A 66 -4.49 0.32 10.42
C LYS A 66 -5.13 1.70 10.50
N LEU A 67 -4.53 2.71 9.87
CA LEU A 67 -5.07 4.07 9.79
C LEU A 67 -6.45 4.13 9.13
N SER A 68 -6.76 3.23 8.20
CA SER A 68 -8.09 3.12 7.57
C SER A 68 -9.26 2.94 8.55
N ARG A 69 -8.99 2.60 9.82
CA ARG A 69 -10.00 2.52 10.88
C ARG A 69 -10.48 3.90 11.35
N TYR A 70 -9.65 4.92 11.15
CA TYR A 70 -9.84 6.27 11.69
C TYR A 70 -9.99 7.33 10.60
N VAL A 71 -9.45 7.07 9.40
CA VAL A 71 -9.49 8.01 8.28
C VAL A 71 -9.90 7.31 6.99
N LYS A 72 -10.47 8.08 6.05
CA LYS A 72 -10.82 7.62 4.71
C LYS A 72 -10.09 8.48 3.68
N ALA A 73 -9.42 7.85 2.72
CA ALA A 73 -8.88 8.56 1.57
C ALA A 73 -10.05 9.02 0.68
N ILE A 74 -10.08 10.31 0.37
CA ILE A 74 -11.09 10.94 -0.50
C ILE A 74 -10.65 10.77 -1.96
#